data_AF-A0A1M5YUF8-F1
#
_entry.id   AF-A0A1M5YUF8-F1
#
_cell.length_a   1.000
_cell.length_b   1.000
_cell.length_c   1.000
_cell.angle_alpha   90.00
_cell.angle_beta   90.00
_cell.angle_gamma   90.00
#
_symmetry.space_group_name_H-M   'P 1'
#
loop_
_entity.id
_entity.type
_entity.pdbx_description
1 polymer ?
#
loop_
_entity_poly.entity_id
_entity_poly.type
_entity_poly.pdbx_seq_one_letter_code
_entity_poly.pdbx_strand_id
1 'polypeptide(L)' 'MGGKVLDLPGFIIYEQGIFIFIEDKIEDNISVDVIQDKLCKKYNISDDKAKEYIERVSALMKEKK' A
#
# COMPACT_ATOMS: atom_id res chain seq x y z
N MET A 1 -11.23 31.09 -20.38
CA MET A 1 -11.13 30.88 -18.93
C MET A 1 -10.74 29.43 -18.69
N GLY A 2 -9.44 29.17 -18.77
CA GLY A 2 -8.86 27.85 -18.54
C GLY A 2 -8.64 27.66 -17.05
N GLY A 3 -9.42 26.77 -16.45
CA GLY A 3 -9.32 26.38 -15.05
C GLY A 3 -9.77 24.94 -14.89
N LYS A 4 -9.38 24.07 -15.83
CA LYS A 4 -9.37 22.62 -15.59
C LYS A 4 -8.02 22.31 -15.01
N VAL A 5 -7.96 22.03 -13.72
CA VAL A 5 -7.27 20.89 -13.11
C VAL A 5 -7.17 21.20 -11.63
N LEU A 6 -7.95 20.47 -10.86
CA LEU A 6 -7.63 19.94 -9.55
C LEU A 6 -8.76 18.96 -9.28
N ASP A 7 -8.85 17.95 -10.16
CA ASP A 7 -9.20 16.62 -9.67
C ASP A 7 -8.21 16.40 -8.52
N LEU A 8 -8.72 16.32 -7.29
CA LEU A 8 -7.92 16.03 -6.12
C LEU A 8 -7.84 14.50 -6.03
N PRO A 9 -6.80 13.83 -6.58
CA PRO A 9 -6.55 12.42 -6.30
C PRO A 9 -5.85 12.25 -4.93
N GLY A 10 -5.91 13.24 -4.02
CA GLY A 10 -5.15 13.26 -2.76
C GLY A 10 -5.39 12.05 -1.87
N PHE A 11 -6.58 11.47 -1.93
CA PHE A 11 -6.94 10.28 -1.14
C PHE A 11 -6.49 8.97 -1.78
N ILE A 12 -6.43 8.92 -3.12
CA ILE A 12 -6.07 7.70 -3.87
C ILE A 12 -4.57 7.41 -3.76
N ILE A 13 -3.74 8.46 -3.65
CA ILE A 13 -2.27 8.32 -3.52
C ILE A 13 -1.85 7.64 -2.22
N TYR A 14 -2.61 7.84 -1.14
CA TYR A 14 -2.25 7.31 0.18
C TYR A 14 -2.39 5.79 0.24
N GLU A 15 -3.51 5.26 -0.26
CA GLU A 15 -3.72 3.82 -0.38
C GLU A 15 -2.78 3.21 -1.43
N GLN A 16 -2.70 3.78 -2.63
CA GLN A 16 -1.81 3.24 -3.67
C GLN A 16 -0.34 3.17 -3.20
N GLY A 17 0.12 4.15 -2.42
CA GLY A 17 1.46 4.12 -1.84
C GLY A 17 1.70 2.92 -0.93
N ILE A 18 0.70 2.54 -0.12
CA ILE A 18 0.76 1.34 0.74
C ILE A 18 0.80 0.08 -0.12
N PHE A 19 -0.05 -0.02 -1.15
CA PHE A 19 -0.09 -1.17 -2.06
C PHE A 19 1.24 -1.37 -2.79
N ILE A 20 1.79 -0.30 -3.41
CA ILE A 20 3.07 -0.34 -4.12
C ILE A 20 4.22 -0.69 -3.17
N PHE A 21 4.19 -0.13 -1.96
CA PHE A 21 5.22 -0.42 -0.96
C PHE A 21 5.20 -1.89 -0.53
N ILE A 22 4.02 -2.47 -0.34
CA ILE A 22 3.88 -3.88 0.02
C ILE A 22 4.27 -4.77 -1.16
N GLU A 23 3.82 -4.45 -2.36
CA GLU A 23 4.13 -5.19 -3.58
C GLU A 23 5.64 -5.28 -3.81
N ASP A 24 6.36 -4.15 -3.77
CA ASP A 24 7.82 -4.07 -3.85
C ASP A 24 8.50 -4.96 -2.79
N LYS A 25 7.98 -4.95 -1.56
CA LYS A 25 8.55 -5.73 -0.46
C LYS A 25 8.27 -7.23 -0.58
N ILE A 26 7.08 -7.61 -1.04
CA ILE A 26 6.71 -9.01 -1.31
C ILE A 26 7.55 -9.56 -2.47
N GLU A 27 7.75 -8.75 -3.53
CA GLU A 27 8.58 -9.09 -4.68
C GLU A 27 10.05 -9.29 -4.28
N ASP A 28 10.57 -8.45 -3.39
CA ASP A 28 11.90 -8.57 -2.79
C ASP A 28 12.03 -9.74 -1.78
N ASN A 29 10.97 -10.53 -1.59
CA ASN A 29 10.90 -11.66 -0.64
C ASN A 29 11.18 -11.25 0.83
N ILE A 30 10.80 -10.03 1.20
CA ILE A 30 10.95 -9.52 2.56
C ILE A 30 9.89 -10.15 3.47
N SER A 31 10.28 -10.52 4.68
CA SER A 31 9.34 -11.04 5.69
C SER A 31 8.27 -10.01 6.06
N VAL A 32 7.02 -10.45 6.13
CA VAL A 32 5.84 -9.63 6.48
C VAL A 32 6.00 -8.83 7.78
N ASP A 33 6.75 -9.35 8.76
CA ASP A 33 7.13 -8.63 9.99
C ASP A 33 7.88 -7.31 9.71
N VAL A 34 8.85 -7.34 8.79
CA VAL A 34 9.65 -6.16 8.40
C VAL A 34 8.80 -5.20 7.57
N ILE A 35 7.87 -5.72 6.77
CA ILE A 35 6.93 -4.92 5.98
C ILE A 35 5.97 -4.20 6.93
N GLN A 36 5.42 -4.90 7.92
CA GLN A 36 4.56 -4.34 8.97
C GLN A 36 5.26 -3.24 9.76
N ASP A 37 6.49 -3.47 10.24
CA ASP A 37 7.25 -2.46 10.98
C ASP A 37 7.50 -1.19 10.13
N LYS A 38 7.86 -1.36 8.85
CA LYS A 38 8.06 -0.23 7.94
C LYS A 38 6.75 0.48 7.58
N LEU A 39 5.66 -0.25 7.39
CA LEU A 39 4.33 0.32 7.14
C LEU A 39 3.83 1.11 8.33
N CYS A 40 3.95 0.55 9.53
CA CYS A 40 3.60 1.19 10.78
C CYS A 40 4.41 2.47 10.98
N LYS A 41 5.74 2.44 10.74
CA LYS A 41 6.59 3.63 10.83
C LYS A 41 6.32 4.70 9.76
N LYS A 42 6.07 4.29 8.51
CA LYS A 42 5.97 5.20 7.36
C LYS A 42 4.56 5.77 7.16
N TYR A 43 3.53 4.96 7.41
CA TYR A 43 2.14 5.33 7.22
C TYR A 43 1.36 5.51 8.54
N ASN A 44 2.00 5.28 9.69
CA ASN A 44 1.37 5.40 11.02
C ASN A 44 0.10 4.55 11.16
N ILE A 45 0.07 3.40 10.47
CA ILE A 45 -1.04 2.45 10.52
C ILE A 45 -0.76 1.37 11.58
N SER A 46 -1.80 0.90 12.26
CA SER A 46 -1.66 -0.21 13.21
C SER A 46 -1.20 -1.48 12.53
N ASP A 47 -0.55 -2.34 13.32
CA ASP A 47 -0.09 -3.68 12.94
C ASP A 47 -1.19 -4.50 12.25
N ASP A 48 -2.40 -4.44 12.80
CA ASP A 48 -3.61 -5.09 12.29
C ASP A 48 -3.96 -4.65 10.86
N LYS A 49 -3.95 -3.33 10.61
CA LYS A 49 -4.17 -2.76 9.26
C LYS A 49 -3.03 -3.12 8.33
N ALA A 50 -1.78 -3.04 8.78
CA ALA A 50 -0.62 -3.36 7.96
C ALA A 50 -0.69 -4.82 7.48
N LYS A 51 -1.07 -5.75 8.36
CA LYS A 51 -1.31 -7.16 8.00
C LYS A 51 -2.48 -7.31 7.01
N GLU A 52 -3.58 -6.61 7.24
CA GLU A 52 -4.73 -6.60 6.31
C GLU A 52 -4.33 -6.13 4.91
N TYR A 53 -3.56 -5.05 4.79
CA TYR A 53 -3.07 -4.57 3.50
C TYR A 53 -2.16 -5.58 2.82
N ILE A 54 -1.27 -6.24 3.58
CA ILE A 54 -0.37 -7.27 3.05
C ILE A 54 -1.17 -8.45 2.49
N GLU A 55 -2.14 -8.94 3.26
CA GLU A 55 -3.00 -10.05 2.85
C GLU A 55 -3.84 -9.67 1.61
N ARG A 56 -4.36 -8.44 1.59
CA ARG A 56 -5.15 -7.90 0.47
C ARG A 56 -4.33 -7.74 -0.80
N VAL A 57 -3.09 -7.24 -0.71
CA VAL A 57 -2.15 -7.16 -1.85
C VAL A 57 -1.81 -8.55 -2.36
N SER A 58 -1.48 -9.48 -1.45
CA SER A 58 -1.18 -10.88 -1.79
C SER A 58 -2.36 -11.57 -2.47
N ALA A 59 -3.59 -11.31 -2.02
CA ALA A 59 -4.82 -11.81 -2.64
C ALA A 59 -5.06 -11.19 -4.03
N LEU A 60 -4.91 -9.87 -4.18
CA LEU A 60 -5.06 -9.17 -5.46
C LEU A 60 -4.03 -9.63 -6.51
N MET A 61 -2.79 -9.89 -6.10
CA MET A 61 -1.74 -10.44 -6.95
C MET A 61 -2.05 -11.88 -7.42
N LYS A 62 -2.74 -12.67 -6.59
CA LYS A 62 -3.23 -14.00 -6.99
C LYS A 62 -4.42 -13.93 -7.94
N GLU A 63 -5.33 -12.97 -7.76
CA GLU A 63 -6.56 -12.86 -8.56
C GLU A 63 -6.31 -12.33 -9.98
N LYS A 64 -5.19 -11.62 -10.19
CA LYS A 64 -4.74 -11.14 -11.52
C LYS A 64 -3.92 -12.16 -12.31
N LYS A 65 -3.66 -13.35 -11.79
CA LYS A 65 -2.81 -14.38 -12.41
C LYS A 65 -3.64 -15.51 -13.01
#